data_AF-A0A4Q1AMU7-F1
#
_entry.id   AF-A0A4Q1AMU7-F1
#
_cell.length_a   1.000
_cell.length_b   1.000
_cell.length_c   1.000
_cell.angle_alpha   90.00
_cell.angle_beta   90.00
_cell.angle_gamma   90.00
#
_symmetry.space_group_name_H-M   'P 1'
#
loop_
_entity.id
_entity.type
_entity.pdbx_description
1 polymer ?
#
loop_
_entity_poly.entity_id
_entity_poly.type
_entity_poly.pdbx_seq_one_letter_code
_entity_poly.pdbx_strand_id
1 'polypeptide(L)'
;MNFLKNFALIVSILLFSACSNSMDKISINSSSEEELLIYDLIREKNISGIDKFLADNKNLNIKDKHGYTPLHIAVRLNQLRTVEKLYKSGATLNSRDVYGDTPLIDSVRNDSKAVSRFLICNGAKKDIKDRFGKTALDYALKNRDLYTVSLLNTEKIEQMCKPLEISIETYNKSENKICGKIVSGFASDIDLTLSPENGNTSSISPIKATLEDNIYCVDVDNNIEESANFLTTVEATNGIDTVVLTKLLSEIRD
;
A
#
# COMPACT_ATOMS: atom_id res chain seq x y z
N MET A 1 -22.90 1.67 -53.05
CA MET A 1 -21.86 2.24 -52.18
C MET A 1 -22.19 1.95 -50.72
N ASN A 2 -21.96 0.71 -50.24
CA ASN A 2 -21.97 0.34 -48.81
C ASN A 2 -21.48 -1.10 -48.52
N PHE A 3 -20.68 -1.69 -49.41
CA PHE A 3 -20.07 -3.02 -49.19
C PHE A 3 -18.60 -2.96 -48.73
N LEU A 4 -18.02 -1.75 -48.60
CA LEU A 4 -16.62 -1.53 -48.23
C LEU A 4 -16.41 -0.91 -46.84
N LYS A 5 -17.48 -0.56 -46.10
CA LYS A 5 -17.37 -0.02 -44.72
C LYS A 5 -17.49 -1.06 -43.61
N ASN A 6 -17.91 -2.29 -43.91
CA ASN A 6 -18.00 -3.38 -42.92
C ASN A 6 -16.81 -4.34 -42.92
N PHE A 7 -15.87 -4.23 -43.86
CA PHE A 7 -14.70 -5.11 -43.90
C PHE A 7 -13.58 -4.60 -42.96
N ALA A 8 -13.53 -3.28 -42.68
CA ALA A 8 -12.50 -2.69 -41.83
C ALA A 8 -12.72 -2.94 -40.32
N LEU A 9 -13.95 -3.24 -39.87
CA LEU A 9 -14.24 -3.50 -38.45
C LEU A 9 -14.06 -4.98 -38.06
N ILE A 10 -14.17 -5.90 -39.02
CA ILE A 10 -14.06 -7.35 -38.79
C ILE A 10 -12.60 -7.81 -38.73
N VAL A 11 -11.67 -7.08 -39.36
CA VAL A 11 -10.24 -7.45 -39.38
C VAL A 11 -9.51 -7.06 -38.08
N SER A 12 -10.00 -6.10 -37.29
CA SER A 12 -9.34 -5.69 -36.04
C SER A 12 -9.55 -6.67 -34.87
N ILE A 13 -10.55 -7.55 -34.92
CA ILE A 13 -10.88 -8.49 -33.84
C ILE A 13 -10.23 -9.88 -34.05
N LEU A 14 -9.73 -10.18 -35.26
CA LEU A 14 -9.22 -11.51 -35.61
C LEU A 14 -7.69 -11.70 -35.55
N LEU A 15 -6.91 -10.75 -35.04
CA LEU A 15 -5.44 -10.82 -35.09
C LEU A 15 -4.68 -11.06 -33.76
N PHE A 16 -5.35 -11.44 -32.67
CA PHE A 16 -4.64 -12.05 -31.52
C PHE A 16 -5.08 -13.48 -31.27
N SER A 17 -4.45 -14.34 -32.09
CA SER A 17 -4.02 -15.72 -31.84
C SER A 17 -5.00 -16.73 -31.26
N ALA A 18 -5.34 -17.67 -32.15
CA ALA A 18 -5.92 -18.98 -31.89
C ALA A 18 -5.15 -19.85 -30.86
N CYS A 19 -5.89 -20.47 -29.93
CA CYS A 19 -5.86 -21.93 -29.76
C CYS A 19 -7.09 -22.47 -29.00
N SER A 20 -7.71 -23.50 -29.64
CA SER A 20 -8.58 -24.59 -29.15
C SER A 20 -9.97 -24.34 -28.52
N ASN A 21 -10.96 -24.53 -29.39
CA ASN A 21 -12.11 -25.47 -29.34
C ASN A 21 -13.20 -25.40 -28.24
N SER A 22 -14.43 -25.33 -28.78
CA SER A 22 -15.76 -25.62 -28.21
C SER A 22 -16.19 -24.89 -26.95
N MET A 23 -16.91 -23.78 -27.13
CA MET A 23 -17.92 -23.36 -26.17
C MET A 23 -19.15 -22.93 -26.96
N ASP A 24 -20.25 -23.58 -26.65
CA ASP A 24 -21.59 -23.28 -27.12
C ASP A 24 -21.87 -21.78 -27.04
N LYS A 25 -22.64 -21.28 -28.00
CA LYS A 25 -23.31 -19.97 -27.89
C LYS A 25 -24.28 -20.04 -26.71
N ILE A 26 -23.78 -19.79 -25.50
CA ILE A 26 -24.62 -19.43 -24.37
C ILE A 26 -25.01 -17.98 -24.64
N SER A 27 -26.28 -17.76 -24.99
CA SER A 27 -26.86 -16.42 -25.03
C SER A 27 -26.89 -15.87 -23.61
N ILE A 28 -25.85 -15.13 -23.23
CA ILE A 28 -25.84 -14.41 -21.96
C ILE A 28 -26.55 -13.06 -22.21
N ASN A 29 -27.53 -12.78 -21.37
CA ASN A 29 -28.45 -11.65 -21.46
C ASN A 29 -27.68 -10.31 -21.38
N SER A 30 -28.09 -9.28 -22.12
CA SER A 30 -27.36 -8.01 -22.28
C SER A 30 -27.07 -7.24 -20.98
N SER A 31 -27.72 -7.60 -19.86
CA SER A 31 -27.46 -7.03 -18.54
C SER A 31 -26.11 -7.48 -17.92
N SER A 32 -25.60 -8.67 -18.28
CA SER A 32 -24.36 -9.19 -17.70
C SER A 32 -23.10 -8.57 -18.28
N GLU A 33 -23.14 -8.10 -19.54
CA GLU A 33 -21.99 -7.44 -20.16
C GLU A 33 -21.71 -6.09 -19.51
N GLU A 34 -22.76 -5.31 -19.21
CA GLU A 34 -22.60 -4.03 -18.52
C GLU A 34 -22.15 -4.20 -17.05
N GLU A 35 -22.63 -5.23 -16.36
CA GLU A 35 -22.18 -5.53 -15.00
C GLU A 35 -20.71 -5.98 -14.98
N LEU A 36 -20.24 -6.73 -15.98
CA LEU A 36 -18.85 -7.18 -16.04
C LEU A 36 -17.86 -6.14 -16.60
N LEU A 37 -18.33 -5.04 -17.18
CA LEU A 37 -17.48 -3.97 -17.73
C LEU A 37 -16.43 -3.44 -16.74
N ILE A 38 -16.80 -3.32 -15.46
CA ILE A 38 -15.89 -2.82 -14.42
C ILE A 38 -14.64 -3.70 -14.26
N TYR A 39 -14.74 -5.00 -14.52
CA TYR A 39 -13.61 -5.91 -14.41
C TYR A 39 -12.55 -5.61 -15.46
N ASP A 40 -12.97 -5.32 -16.69
CA ASP A 40 -12.05 -5.01 -17.79
C ASP A 40 -11.44 -3.62 -17.61
N LEU A 41 -12.24 -2.64 -17.18
CA LEU A 41 -11.74 -1.31 -16.82
C LEU A 41 -10.64 -1.38 -15.74
N ILE A 42 -10.81 -2.25 -14.73
CA ILE A 42 -9.80 -2.47 -13.68
C ILE A 42 -8.55 -3.15 -14.26
N ARG A 43 -8.71 -4.21 -15.08
CA ARG A 43 -7.57 -4.91 -15.70
C ARG A 43 -6.73 -4.01 -16.60
N GLU A 44 -7.40 -3.12 -17.34
CA GLU A 44 -6.79 -2.15 -18.23
C GLU A 44 -6.22 -0.91 -17.50
N LYS A 45 -6.44 -0.80 -16.18
CA LYS A 45 -6.09 0.40 -15.37
C LYS A 45 -6.75 1.68 -15.92
N ASN A 46 -7.93 1.56 -16.53
CA ASN A 46 -8.67 2.67 -17.12
C ASN A 46 -9.37 3.48 -16.02
N ILE A 47 -8.60 4.31 -15.30
CA ILE A 47 -9.10 5.09 -14.16
C ILE A 47 -10.27 6.00 -14.54
N SER A 48 -10.25 6.62 -15.73
CA SER A 48 -11.34 7.47 -16.19
C SER A 48 -12.62 6.67 -16.45
N GLY A 49 -12.49 5.48 -17.05
CA GLY A 49 -13.62 4.58 -17.25
C GLY A 49 -14.18 4.06 -15.92
N ILE A 50 -13.31 3.71 -14.97
CA ILE A 50 -13.70 3.33 -13.60
C ILE A 50 -14.49 4.47 -12.97
N ASP A 51 -13.98 5.71 -13.01
CA ASP A 51 -14.66 6.87 -12.40
C ASP A 51 -16.05 7.11 -12.99
N LYS A 52 -16.21 6.96 -14.30
CA LYS A 52 -17.52 7.02 -14.96
C LYS A 52 -18.44 5.89 -14.50
N PHE A 53 -17.93 4.65 -14.45
CA PHE A 53 -18.71 3.50 -14.00
C PHE A 53 -19.20 3.66 -12.55
N LEU A 54 -18.35 4.20 -11.67
CA LEU A 54 -18.68 4.41 -10.25
C LEU A 54 -19.69 5.54 -10.03
N ALA A 55 -19.76 6.52 -10.94
CA ALA A 55 -20.74 7.60 -10.85
C ALA A 55 -22.20 7.12 -11.04
N ASP A 56 -22.38 5.97 -11.69
CA ASP A 56 -23.70 5.40 -11.98
C ASP A 56 -24.33 4.65 -10.77
N ASN A 57 -23.70 4.67 -9.58
CA ASN A 57 -24.15 3.96 -8.36
C ASN A 57 -24.50 2.48 -8.57
N LYS A 58 -23.76 1.81 -9.46
CA LYS A 58 -23.95 0.39 -9.77
C LYS A 58 -23.56 -0.50 -8.59
N ASN A 59 -24.12 -1.71 -8.55
CA ASN A 59 -23.76 -2.70 -7.53
C ASN A 59 -22.31 -3.18 -7.71
N LEU A 60 -21.42 -2.84 -6.78
CA LEU A 60 -20.00 -3.22 -6.80
C LEU A 60 -19.71 -4.56 -6.12
N ASN A 61 -20.73 -5.28 -5.68
CA ASN A 61 -20.62 -6.57 -5.01
C ASN A 61 -21.05 -7.75 -5.90
N ILE A 62 -21.24 -7.48 -7.20
CA ILE A 62 -21.37 -8.51 -8.23
C ILE A 62 -20.16 -9.43 -8.23
N LYS A 63 -20.37 -10.68 -8.64
CA LYS A 63 -19.35 -11.72 -8.64
C LYS A 63 -19.22 -12.31 -10.03
N ASP A 64 -17.98 -12.50 -10.49
CA ASP A 64 -17.72 -13.25 -11.70
C ASP A 64 -17.89 -14.77 -11.46
N LYS A 65 -17.61 -15.59 -12.48
CA LYS A 65 -17.70 -17.06 -12.40
C LYS A 65 -16.79 -17.69 -11.34
N HIS A 66 -15.78 -16.96 -10.85
CA HIS A 66 -14.87 -17.37 -9.79
C HIS A 66 -15.22 -16.74 -8.44
N GLY A 67 -16.36 -16.06 -8.34
CA GLY A 67 -16.78 -15.40 -7.11
C GLY A 67 -16.07 -14.08 -6.84
N TYR A 68 -15.21 -13.61 -7.75
CA TYR A 68 -14.46 -12.38 -7.55
C TYR A 68 -15.37 -11.18 -7.73
N THR A 69 -15.31 -10.26 -6.76
CA THR A 69 -15.87 -8.91 -6.92
C THR A 69 -14.86 -7.99 -7.61
N PRO A 70 -15.28 -6.83 -8.13
CA PRO A 70 -14.35 -5.81 -8.64
C PRO A 70 -13.22 -5.48 -7.64
N LEU A 71 -13.54 -5.46 -6.34
CA LEU A 71 -12.54 -5.24 -5.28
C LEU A 71 -11.48 -6.35 -5.23
N HIS A 72 -11.86 -7.64 -5.38
CA HIS A 72 -10.88 -8.73 -5.45
C HIS A 72 -9.91 -8.51 -6.62
N ILE A 73 -10.43 -8.15 -7.80
CA ILE A 73 -9.59 -7.91 -8.98
C ILE A 73 -8.63 -6.74 -8.74
N ALA A 74 -9.12 -5.61 -8.22
CA ALA A 74 -8.28 -4.45 -7.92
C ALA A 74 -7.18 -4.77 -6.89
N VAL A 75 -7.51 -5.57 -5.88
CA VAL A 75 -6.55 -6.02 -4.86
C VAL A 75 -5.50 -6.96 -5.44
N ARG A 76 -5.90 -7.98 -6.21
CA ARG A 76 -4.97 -8.94 -6.83
C ARG A 76 -4.04 -8.29 -7.86
N LEU A 77 -4.44 -7.15 -8.42
CA LEU A 77 -3.62 -6.32 -9.30
C LEU A 77 -2.81 -5.23 -8.55
N ASN A 78 -2.84 -5.23 -7.21
CA ASN A 78 -2.18 -4.26 -6.33
C ASN A 78 -2.48 -2.79 -6.69
N GLN A 79 -3.74 -2.49 -7.04
CA GLN A 79 -4.16 -1.15 -7.47
C GLN A 79 -4.78 -0.37 -6.31
N LEU A 80 -3.97 0.12 -5.37
CA LEU A 80 -4.46 0.83 -4.18
C LEU A 80 -5.45 1.96 -4.50
N ARG A 81 -5.17 2.80 -5.48
CA ARG A 81 -6.07 3.89 -5.89
C ARG A 81 -7.45 3.39 -6.37
N THR A 82 -7.48 2.25 -7.06
CA THR A 82 -8.72 1.63 -7.53
C THR A 82 -9.47 0.99 -6.35
N VAL A 83 -8.76 0.33 -5.43
CA VAL A 83 -9.30 -0.22 -4.19
C VAL A 83 -9.98 0.87 -3.36
N GLU A 84 -9.31 2.02 -3.17
CA GLU A 84 -9.86 3.18 -2.47
C GLU A 84 -11.14 3.70 -3.12
N LYS A 85 -11.16 3.83 -4.45
CA LYS A 85 -12.33 4.29 -5.20
C LYS A 85 -13.50 3.33 -5.04
N LEU A 86 -13.28 2.03 -5.24
CA LEU A 86 -14.31 1.00 -5.08
C LEU A 86 -14.89 1.00 -3.67
N TYR A 87 -14.04 1.07 -2.64
CA TYR A 87 -14.49 1.13 -1.25
C TYR A 87 -15.33 2.38 -0.97
N LYS A 88 -14.86 3.56 -1.38
CA LYS A 88 -15.60 4.83 -1.23
C LYS A 88 -16.95 4.82 -1.97
N SER A 89 -17.06 4.04 -3.04
CA SER A 89 -18.31 3.82 -3.79
C SER A 89 -19.15 2.64 -3.27
N GLY A 90 -18.83 2.07 -2.11
CA GLY A 90 -19.68 1.08 -1.43
C GLY A 90 -19.34 -0.40 -1.70
N ALA A 91 -18.18 -0.71 -2.29
CA ALA A 91 -17.71 -2.09 -2.39
C ALA A 91 -17.41 -2.66 -0.99
N THR A 92 -17.90 -3.88 -0.72
CA THR A 92 -17.66 -4.54 0.58
C THR A 92 -16.25 -5.13 0.67
N LEU A 93 -15.59 -4.91 1.82
CA LEU A 93 -14.24 -5.42 2.09
C LEU A 93 -14.20 -6.92 2.41
N ASN A 94 -15.36 -7.53 2.69
CA ASN A 94 -15.45 -8.87 3.29
C ASN A 94 -16.14 -9.89 2.37
N SER A 95 -16.32 -9.58 1.09
CA SER A 95 -16.83 -10.55 0.11
C SER A 95 -15.90 -11.75 0.04
N ARG A 96 -16.48 -12.93 -0.17
CA ARG A 96 -15.74 -14.19 -0.32
C ARG A 96 -15.83 -14.69 -1.75
N ASP A 97 -14.70 -15.04 -2.33
CA ASP A 97 -14.63 -15.70 -3.63
C ASP A 97 -14.99 -17.21 -3.55
N VAL A 98 -14.81 -17.96 -4.64
CA VAL A 98 -15.03 -19.42 -4.64
C VAL A 98 -14.00 -20.20 -3.83
N TYR A 99 -12.90 -19.63 -3.36
CA TYR A 99 -11.99 -20.28 -2.42
C TYR A 99 -12.24 -19.85 -0.97
N GLY A 100 -13.22 -18.97 -0.76
CA GLY A 100 -13.50 -18.39 0.54
C GLY A 100 -12.52 -17.28 0.93
N ASP A 101 -11.65 -16.88 0.00
CA ASP A 101 -10.71 -15.79 0.22
C ASP A 101 -11.47 -14.46 0.24
N THR A 102 -11.03 -13.58 1.13
CA THR A 102 -11.47 -12.19 1.16
C THR A 102 -10.45 -11.31 0.43
N PRO A 103 -10.82 -10.07 0.06
CA PRO A 103 -9.84 -9.08 -0.40
C PRO A 103 -8.62 -8.97 0.51
N LEU A 104 -8.77 -9.08 1.84
CA LEU A 104 -7.63 -9.04 2.75
C LEU A 104 -6.73 -10.29 2.64
N ILE A 105 -7.29 -11.48 2.43
CA ILE A 105 -6.47 -12.69 2.20
C ILE A 105 -5.75 -12.58 0.85
N ASP A 106 -6.43 -12.08 -0.19
CA ASP A 106 -5.84 -11.83 -1.50
C ASP A 106 -4.68 -10.84 -1.42
N SER A 107 -4.81 -9.73 -0.69
CA SER A 107 -3.74 -8.73 -0.58
C SER A 107 -2.49 -9.31 0.10
N VAL A 108 -2.66 -10.14 1.13
CA VAL A 108 -1.54 -10.79 1.83
C VAL A 108 -0.85 -11.84 0.97
N ARG A 109 -1.61 -12.66 0.22
CA ARG A 109 -1.01 -13.65 -0.68
C ARG A 109 -0.21 -13.03 -1.82
N ASN A 110 -0.58 -11.83 -2.25
CA ASN A 110 0.12 -11.09 -3.30
C ASN A 110 1.14 -10.07 -2.77
N ASP A 111 1.54 -10.15 -1.49
CA ASP A 111 2.48 -9.23 -0.83
C ASP A 111 2.15 -7.73 -1.04
N SER A 112 0.85 -7.42 -1.14
CA SER A 112 0.35 -6.08 -1.43
C SER A 112 0.18 -5.28 -0.13
N LYS A 113 1.29 -4.99 0.55
CA LYS A 113 1.29 -4.42 1.92
C LYS A 113 0.49 -3.13 2.06
N ALA A 114 0.61 -2.20 1.10
CA ALA A 114 -0.15 -0.94 1.12
C ALA A 114 -1.67 -1.18 1.00
N VAL A 115 -2.08 -2.17 0.19
CA VAL A 115 -3.48 -2.58 0.06
C VAL A 115 -3.95 -3.31 1.33
N SER A 116 -3.13 -4.22 1.89
CA SER A 116 -3.42 -4.86 3.19
C SER A 116 -3.64 -3.82 4.28
N ARG A 117 -2.77 -2.80 4.34
CA ARG A 117 -2.91 -1.68 5.26
C ARG A 117 -4.24 -0.95 5.06
N PHE A 118 -4.54 -0.56 3.84
CA PHE A 118 -5.79 0.10 3.53
C PHE A 118 -7.01 -0.71 3.97
N LEU A 119 -7.06 -2.00 3.63
CA LEU A 119 -8.18 -2.88 3.97
C LEU A 119 -8.36 -3.01 5.49
N ILE A 120 -7.27 -3.24 6.23
CA ILE A 120 -7.32 -3.38 7.69
C ILE A 120 -7.75 -2.06 8.34
N CYS A 121 -7.18 -0.94 7.92
CA CYS A 121 -7.50 0.39 8.45
C CYS A 121 -8.93 0.85 8.15
N ASN A 122 -9.59 0.23 7.17
CA ASN A 122 -10.98 0.48 6.83
C ASN A 122 -11.93 -0.62 7.33
N GLY A 123 -11.48 -1.45 8.28
CA GLY A 123 -12.35 -2.40 8.98
C GLY A 123 -12.62 -3.71 8.24
N ALA A 124 -11.73 -4.14 7.35
CA ALA A 124 -11.76 -5.51 6.85
C ALA A 124 -11.65 -6.51 8.02
N LYS A 125 -12.50 -7.53 8.02
CA LYS A 125 -12.52 -8.56 9.07
C LYS A 125 -11.27 -9.43 8.98
N LYS A 126 -10.49 -9.45 10.06
CA LYS A 126 -9.19 -10.12 10.15
C LYS A 126 -9.31 -11.63 10.40
N ASP A 127 -10.43 -12.09 10.94
CA ASP A 127 -10.69 -13.43 11.46
C ASP A 127 -11.39 -14.37 10.46
N ILE A 128 -11.72 -13.86 9.27
CA ILE A 128 -12.35 -14.67 8.22
C ILE A 128 -11.37 -15.75 7.74
N LYS A 129 -11.84 -17.00 7.72
CA LYS A 129 -11.09 -18.17 7.24
C LYS A 129 -11.49 -18.54 5.81
N ASP A 130 -10.51 -18.82 4.96
CA ASP A 130 -10.74 -19.42 3.65
C ASP A 130 -11.23 -20.88 3.74
N ARG A 131 -11.39 -21.56 2.59
CA ARG A 131 -11.80 -22.98 2.55
C ARG A 131 -10.77 -23.95 3.15
N PHE A 132 -9.52 -23.52 3.34
CA PHE A 132 -8.47 -24.29 3.99
C PHE A 132 -8.38 -23.99 5.49
N GLY A 133 -9.29 -23.18 6.03
CA GLY A 133 -9.31 -22.78 7.43
C GLY A 133 -8.25 -21.74 7.78
N LYS A 134 -7.65 -21.06 6.79
CA LYS A 134 -6.57 -20.08 6.96
C LYS A 134 -7.10 -18.65 6.93
N THR A 135 -6.59 -17.82 7.82
CA THR A 135 -6.84 -16.38 7.92
C THR A 135 -5.76 -15.57 7.20
N ALA A 136 -5.95 -14.26 7.08
CA ALA A 136 -4.92 -13.36 6.59
C ALA A 136 -3.63 -13.41 7.45
N LEU A 137 -3.77 -13.59 8.77
CA LEU A 137 -2.63 -13.71 9.69
C LEU A 137 -1.82 -14.99 9.41
N ASP A 138 -2.49 -16.12 9.15
CA ASP A 138 -1.81 -17.37 8.81
C ASP A 138 -0.94 -17.23 7.55
N TYR A 139 -1.45 -16.53 6.54
CA TYR A 139 -0.69 -16.25 5.32
C TYR A 139 0.45 -15.27 5.55
N ALA A 140 0.25 -14.22 6.34
CA ALA A 140 1.30 -13.25 6.67
C ALA A 140 2.47 -13.92 7.42
N LEU A 141 2.17 -14.79 8.39
CA LEU A 141 3.17 -15.59 9.11
C LEU A 141 3.92 -16.55 8.18
N LYS A 142 3.20 -17.26 7.30
CA LYS A 142 3.81 -18.15 6.30
C LYS A 142 4.76 -17.40 5.37
N ASN A 143 4.39 -16.19 4.97
CA ASN A 143 5.17 -15.34 4.08
C ASN A 143 6.31 -14.60 4.79
N ARG A 144 6.38 -14.66 6.14
CA ARG A 144 7.30 -13.86 6.97
C ARG A 144 7.12 -12.36 6.78
N ASP A 145 5.89 -11.92 6.48
CA ASP A 145 5.55 -10.51 6.36
C ASP A 145 5.31 -9.89 7.75
N LEU A 146 6.40 -9.53 8.42
CA LEU A 146 6.38 -8.97 9.78
C LEU A 146 5.55 -7.69 9.88
N TYR A 147 5.51 -6.88 8.80
CA TYR A 147 4.70 -5.67 8.77
C TYR A 147 3.21 -6.01 8.92
N THR A 148 2.69 -6.87 8.05
CA THR A 148 1.27 -7.23 8.08
C THR A 148 0.92 -8.04 9.33
N VAL A 149 1.82 -8.89 9.83
CA VAL A 149 1.64 -9.57 11.13
C VAL A 149 1.45 -8.53 12.26
N SER A 150 2.30 -7.51 12.32
CA SER A 150 2.21 -6.44 13.32
C SER A 150 0.89 -5.68 13.19
N LEU A 151 0.49 -5.35 11.96
CA LEU A 151 -0.75 -4.63 11.68
C LEU A 151 -2.02 -5.44 12.03
N LEU A 152 -1.99 -6.76 11.82
CA LEU A 152 -3.12 -7.62 12.14
C LEU A 152 -3.27 -7.82 13.66
N ASN A 153 -2.16 -7.87 14.40
CA ASN A 153 -2.13 -8.26 15.82
C ASN A 153 -1.97 -7.09 16.81
N THR A 154 -1.78 -5.85 16.34
CA THR A 154 -1.62 -4.69 17.22
C THR A 154 -2.93 -4.26 17.90
N GLU A 155 -2.83 -3.80 19.15
CA GLU A 155 -3.89 -3.03 19.82
C GLU A 155 -3.88 -1.55 19.40
N LYS A 156 -2.76 -1.06 18.87
CA LYS A 156 -2.55 0.33 18.43
C LYS A 156 -2.86 0.51 16.94
N ILE A 157 -3.93 -0.11 16.44
CA ILE A 157 -4.25 -0.10 15.00
C ILE A 157 -4.45 1.33 14.47
N GLU A 158 -5.07 2.20 15.27
CA GLU A 158 -5.30 3.60 14.92
C GLU A 158 -3.99 4.35 14.67
N GLN A 159 -2.92 4.01 15.39
CA GLN A 159 -1.60 4.60 15.16
C GLN A 159 -1.00 4.12 13.83
N MET A 160 -1.04 2.82 13.55
CA MET A 160 -0.48 2.25 12.31
C MET A 160 -1.22 2.69 11.04
N CYS A 161 -2.45 3.16 11.17
CA CYS A 161 -3.27 3.66 10.07
C CYS A 161 -3.04 5.14 9.74
N LYS A 162 -2.29 5.87 10.56
CA LYS A 162 -1.94 7.27 10.30
C LYS A 162 -0.68 7.35 9.42
N PRO A 163 -0.53 8.42 8.62
CA PRO A 163 0.72 8.72 7.96
C PRO A 163 1.87 8.78 8.97
N LEU A 164 3.02 8.23 8.57
CA LEU A 164 4.25 8.38 9.33
C LEU A 164 4.69 9.85 9.28
N GLU A 165 4.92 10.44 10.45
CA GLU A 165 5.46 11.79 10.61
C GLU A 165 6.44 11.78 11.78
N ILE A 166 7.58 12.48 11.62
CA ILE A 166 8.64 12.56 12.63
C ILE A 166 9.05 14.01 12.90
N SER A 167 9.68 14.26 14.05
CA SER A 167 10.31 15.53 14.41
C SER A 167 11.75 15.29 14.88
N ILE A 168 12.68 16.15 14.48
CA ILE A 168 14.00 16.26 15.11
C ILE A 168 13.92 17.39 16.14
N GLU A 169 14.19 17.10 17.40
CA GLU A 169 13.86 18.00 18.51
C GLU A 169 15.09 18.57 19.21
N THR A 170 15.97 17.73 19.71
CA THR A 170 17.05 18.16 20.62
C THR A 170 18.39 17.54 20.25
N TYR A 171 19.45 18.32 20.44
CA TYR A 171 20.83 17.86 20.49
C TYR A 171 21.43 18.25 21.85
N ASN A 172 21.53 17.26 22.74
CA ASN A 172 22.20 17.41 24.02
C ASN A 172 23.70 17.21 23.83
N LYS A 173 24.46 18.31 23.84
CA LYS A 173 25.92 18.27 23.68
C LYS A 173 26.64 17.55 24.84
N SER A 174 26.10 17.61 26.06
CA SER A 174 26.75 16.97 27.23
C SER A 174 26.69 15.44 27.18
N GLU A 175 25.63 14.92 26.56
CA GLU A 175 25.42 13.47 26.35
C GLU A 175 25.82 13.01 24.94
N ASN A 176 26.16 13.96 24.05
CA ASN A 176 26.31 13.76 22.61
C ASN A 176 25.15 12.98 22.01
N LYS A 177 23.93 13.43 22.27
CA LYS A 177 22.73 12.69 21.93
C LYS A 177 21.76 13.56 21.15
N ILE A 178 21.35 13.06 19.98
CA ILE A 178 20.31 13.69 19.17
C ILE A 178 19.04 12.89 19.33
N CYS A 179 17.94 13.56 19.67
CA CYS A 179 16.64 12.93 19.86
C CYS A 179 15.54 13.61 19.03
N GLY A 180 14.51 12.83 18.76
CA GLY A 180 13.31 13.24 18.06
C GLY A 180 12.10 12.41 18.46
N LYS A 181 10.96 12.67 17.83
CA LYS A 181 9.72 11.92 18.08
C LYS A 181 9.06 11.42 16.81
N ILE A 182 8.38 10.28 16.93
CA ILE A 182 7.33 9.85 16.00
C ILE A 182 6.07 10.62 16.36
N VAL A 183 5.74 11.63 15.57
CA VAL A 183 4.61 12.54 15.78
C VAL A 183 3.29 11.86 15.41
N SER A 184 3.32 11.10 14.31
CA SER A 184 2.16 10.36 13.81
C SER A 184 2.64 9.08 13.13
N GLY A 185 1.76 8.08 13.08
CA GLY A 185 2.09 6.79 12.50
C GLY A 185 2.96 5.94 13.41
N PHE A 186 3.65 4.99 12.79
CA PHE A 186 4.58 4.07 13.42
C PHE A 186 5.82 3.98 12.51
N ALA A 187 7.02 3.83 13.09
CA ALA A 187 8.25 3.54 12.37
C ALA A 187 8.85 2.24 12.89
N SER A 188 9.30 1.38 11.98
CA SER A 188 10.04 0.16 12.30
C SER A 188 11.54 0.39 12.33
N ASP A 189 12.03 1.33 11.53
CA ASP A 189 13.44 1.68 11.42
C ASP A 189 13.60 3.19 11.30
N ILE A 190 14.60 3.72 12.00
CA ILE A 190 14.96 5.14 12.01
C ILE A 190 16.48 5.23 12.01
N ASP A 191 17.02 5.94 11.02
CA ASP A 191 18.46 6.16 10.85
C ASP A 191 18.76 7.66 10.78
N LEU A 192 19.89 8.06 11.34
CA LEU A 192 20.33 9.46 11.37
C LEU A 192 21.68 9.62 10.69
N THR A 193 21.78 10.60 9.79
CA THR A 193 23.02 11.01 9.14
C THR A 193 23.35 12.45 9.53
N LEU A 194 24.60 12.71 9.93
CA LEU A 194 25.12 14.06 10.07
C LEU A 194 25.97 14.41 8.85
N SER A 195 25.62 15.49 8.16
CA SER A 195 26.37 15.96 7.00
C SER A 195 26.83 17.40 7.22
N PRO A 196 28.10 17.74 6.98
CA PRO A 196 28.55 19.12 7.05
C PRO A 196 27.86 19.97 5.97
N GLU A 197 27.48 21.19 6.32
CA GLU A 197 26.78 22.12 5.42
C GLU A 197 27.65 22.48 4.19
N ASN A 198 28.97 22.59 4.40
CA ASN A 198 29.91 23.04 3.37
C ASN A 198 30.51 21.90 2.54
N GLY A 199 30.12 20.64 2.77
CA GLY A 199 30.56 19.46 1.99
C GLY A 199 32.05 19.11 2.05
N ASN A 200 32.87 19.88 2.77
CA ASN A 200 34.33 19.72 2.84
C ASN A 200 34.79 18.63 3.83
N THR A 201 33.89 18.12 4.67
CA THR A 201 34.15 17.00 5.57
C THR A 201 33.22 15.83 5.21
N SER A 202 33.59 14.61 5.62
CA SER A 202 32.76 13.43 5.32
C SER A 202 31.52 13.40 6.22
N SER A 203 30.38 13.01 5.66
CA SER A 203 29.18 12.73 6.46
C SER A 203 29.45 11.59 7.44
N ILE A 204 28.88 11.71 8.64
CA ILE A 204 28.82 10.62 9.60
C ILE A 204 27.68 9.72 9.15
N SER A 205 28.07 8.49 8.75
CA SER A 205 27.18 7.50 8.13
C SER A 205 25.98 7.16 9.01
N PRO A 206 24.88 6.66 8.42
CA PRO A 206 23.63 6.47 9.14
C PRO A 206 23.82 5.69 10.44
N ILE A 207 23.48 6.32 11.55
CA ILE A 207 23.51 5.73 12.89
C ILE A 207 22.08 5.31 13.22
N LYS A 208 21.91 4.02 13.53
CA LYS A 208 20.61 3.47 13.86
C LYS A 208 20.12 4.03 15.20
N ALA A 209 18.91 4.57 15.22
CA ALA A 209 18.32 5.10 16.43
C ALA A 209 17.87 3.99 17.39
N THR A 210 18.00 4.27 18.67
CA THR A 210 17.27 3.58 19.74
C THR A 210 15.86 4.15 19.80
N LEU A 211 14.84 3.30 19.95
CA LEU A 211 13.44 3.71 20.02
C LEU A 211 12.85 3.25 21.35
N GLU A 212 12.37 4.20 22.14
CA GLU A 212 11.62 3.98 23.37
C GLU A 212 10.28 4.71 23.26
N ASP A 213 9.19 3.94 23.26
CA ASP A 213 7.84 4.41 22.93
C ASP A 213 7.78 5.15 21.57
N ASN A 214 7.60 6.47 21.59
CA ASN A 214 7.56 7.32 20.40
C ASN A 214 8.79 8.24 20.32
N ILE A 215 9.77 8.08 21.20
CA ILE A 215 11.00 8.89 21.22
C ILE A 215 12.11 8.06 20.61
N TYR A 216 12.80 8.64 19.63
CA TYR A 216 13.99 8.03 19.05
C TYR A 216 15.22 8.86 19.39
N CYS A 217 16.32 8.19 19.70
CA CYS A 217 17.57 8.87 20.03
C CYS A 217 18.77 8.15 19.42
N VAL A 218 19.78 8.94 19.08
CA VAL A 218 21.02 8.52 18.47
C VAL A 218 22.16 9.13 19.27
N ASP A 219 23.07 8.27 19.73
CA ASP A 219 24.35 8.72 20.29
C ASP A 219 25.28 9.08 19.12
N VAL A 220 25.84 10.29 19.14
CA VAL A 220 26.73 10.80 18.10
C VAL A 220 28.16 10.91 18.63
N ASP A 221 29.15 10.51 17.83
CA ASP A 221 30.54 10.59 18.26
C ASP A 221 31.02 12.04 18.40
N ASN A 222 31.92 12.27 19.37
CA ASN A 222 32.49 13.58 19.76
C ASN A 222 33.23 14.36 18.65
N ASN A 223 33.37 13.81 17.44
CA ASN A 223 34.15 14.41 16.34
C ASN A 223 33.34 15.41 15.49
N ILE A 224 32.26 15.98 16.04
CA ILE A 224 31.58 17.12 15.44
C ILE A 224 32.46 18.36 15.68
N GLU A 225 33.28 18.74 14.69
CA GLU A 225 34.13 19.92 14.78
C GLU A 225 33.29 21.16 15.14
N GLU A 226 33.69 21.91 16.18
CA GLU A 226 32.93 23.07 16.66
C GLU A 226 32.78 24.18 15.62
N SER A 227 33.65 24.22 14.60
CA SER A 227 33.60 25.19 13.50
C SER A 227 32.71 24.77 12.33
N ALA A 228 32.21 23.53 12.30
CA ALA A 228 31.40 23.02 11.21
C ALA A 228 29.90 23.07 11.54
N ASN A 229 29.12 23.74 10.69
CA ASN A 229 27.68 23.60 10.70
C ASN A 229 27.32 22.22 10.13
N PHE A 230 26.50 21.47 10.86
CA PHE A 230 26.00 20.17 10.41
C PHE A 230 24.50 20.22 10.14
N LEU A 231 24.09 19.51 9.10
CA LEU A 231 22.72 19.12 8.83
C LEU A 231 22.49 17.76 9.46
N THR A 232 21.45 17.68 10.28
CA THR A 232 20.93 16.44 10.85
C THR A 232 19.82 15.95 9.95
N THR A 233 20.04 14.85 9.25
CA THR A 233 19.04 14.19 8.40
C THR A 233 18.60 12.90 9.07
N VAL A 234 17.31 12.78 9.36
CA VAL A 234 16.70 11.55 9.86
C VAL A 234 15.81 10.95 8.79
N GLU A 235 16.05 9.67 8.49
CA GLU A 235 15.18 8.85 7.66
C GLU A 235 14.45 7.85 8.55
N ALA A 236 13.13 7.83 8.49
CA ALA A 236 12.28 6.89 9.20
C ALA A 236 11.38 6.14 8.22
N THR A 237 11.21 4.84 8.42
CA THR A 237 10.32 4.02 7.60
C THR A 237 9.49 3.06 8.44
N ASN A 238 8.34 2.68 7.90
CA ASN A 238 7.53 1.57 8.41
C ASN A 238 7.48 0.38 7.45
N GLY A 239 8.35 0.34 6.45
CA GLY A 239 8.38 -0.68 5.39
C GLY A 239 7.39 -0.44 4.25
N ILE A 240 6.56 0.61 4.32
CA ILE A 240 5.71 1.08 3.22
C ILE A 240 5.96 2.57 2.97
N ASP A 241 5.86 3.39 4.02
CA ASP A 241 6.13 4.82 3.97
C ASP A 241 7.56 5.08 4.41
N THR A 242 8.16 6.13 3.82
CA THR A 242 9.45 6.66 4.22
C THR A 242 9.34 8.17 4.36
N VAL A 243 9.85 8.69 5.47
CA VAL A 243 9.93 10.11 5.76
C VAL A 243 11.39 10.47 5.94
N VAL A 244 11.81 11.56 5.29
CA VAL A 244 13.13 12.16 5.47
C VAL A 244 12.94 13.57 5.97
N LEU A 245 13.56 13.90 7.09
CA LEU A 245 13.55 15.24 7.67
C LEU A 245 14.99 15.71 7.88
N THR A 246 15.27 16.96 7.52
CA THR A 246 16.57 17.57 7.73
C THR A 246 16.42 18.87 8.53
N LYS A 247 17.29 19.07 9.52
CA LYS A 247 17.42 20.33 10.28
C LYS A 247 18.88 20.71 10.45
N LEU A 248 19.16 21.99 10.64
CA LEU A 248 20.49 22.41 11.10
C LEU A 248 20.68 21.95 12.55
N LEU A 249 21.84 21.38 12.86
CA LEU A 249 22.18 20.94 14.21
C LEU A 249 22.10 22.09 15.22
N SER A 250 22.38 23.32 14.78
CA SER A 250 22.26 24.54 15.59
C SER A 250 20.82 24.93 15.92
N GLU A 251 19.82 24.51 15.15
CA GLU A 251 18.40 24.81 15.40
C GLU A 251 17.79 23.91 16.49
N ILE A 252 18.45 22.80 16.80
CA ILE A 252 17.98 21.80 17.77
C ILE A 252 18.92 21.71 18.98
N ARG A 253 19.94 22.54 19.04
CA ARG A 253 20.92 22.54 20.12
C ARG A 253 20.37 23.30 21.32
N ASP A 254 20.48 22.68 22.50
CA ASP A 254 20.17 23.32 23.79
C ASP A 254 21.17 24.46 24.13
#